data_AF-A0A926V3V0-F1
#
_entry.id   AF-A0A926V3V0-F1
#
_cell.length_a   1.000
_cell.length_b   1.000
_cell.length_c   1.000
_cell.angle_alpha   90.00
_cell.angle_beta   90.00
_cell.angle_gamma   90.00
#
_symmetry.space_group_name_H-M   'P 1'
#
loop_
_entity.id
_entity.type
_entity.pdbx_description
1 polymer ?
#
loop_
_entity_poly.entity_id
_entity_poly.type
_entity_poly.pdbx_seq_one_letter_code
_entity_poly.pdbx_strand_id
1 'polypeptide(L)'
;MRFGSSNINSLIPSAANIKAALESLAEGLAASAIRLVTTSMKVVPVASLQAWAEAVDTALLNARSSGIRYGGISSVVGGIGVGTTVSITAGAGQLLNNADASNPTYTAVSWTAKTGLAIANTTTSQTWWYVDDASDTIKQQTTKPTRSERRSRLYLFRTSFTNGVISALESEASPVQQASLATRDLGEALGTLRAGRSDLTPSKGGGALKLAMTGGGLFKFGSNYPFSYLDPNVVTFDAFDSAGTGRFRYAIPAGPLAPDLSDIQVGNYAPNGAVAAIPGSTSRVGLHFIFRFPGGNTRIVYGDQYYNNLDEAVVALGSIDPFALAPASFETSGFVVGAIAATAGTTDLTTARFVRTNQFGNFSGGVVSQSGALLRSNNLSDVASPATACSNLGVYGARSIIAHREFGNLQAVASGANDVTVVDFTLPALQSGDTVHIAMYAQGGGTMSASGGLWLRWIRDGVTSLDLYTLFNATINTVGVQRYIKVRDADFWLAVLGDTNLGSNATAPTTGAINRASTQKIQVVFRSQNLTTTLHNLVITVWRDTP
;
A
#
# COMPACT_ATOMS: atom_id res chain seq x y z
N MET A 1 18.19 -97.62 17.98
CA MET A 1 18.14 -96.40 18.83
C MET A 1 16.91 -96.50 19.73
N ARG A 2 17.00 -96.16 21.03
CA ARG A 2 15.81 -95.94 21.87
C ARG A 2 15.60 -94.43 21.95
N PHE A 3 14.42 -93.94 21.58
CA PHE A 3 14.01 -92.58 21.93
C PHE A 3 13.71 -92.54 23.43
N GLY A 4 14.33 -91.61 24.14
CA GLY A 4 14.04 -91.39 25.56
C GLY A 4 12.63 -90.84 25.72
N SER A 5 11.85 -91.40 26.63
CA SER A 5 10.52 -90.89 26.98
C SER A 5 10.65 -89.57 27.75
N SER A 6 10.73 -88.46 27.02
CA SER A 6 10.70 -87.11 27.60
C SER A 6 9.44 -86.94 28.43
N ASN A 7 9.62 -86.73 29.73
CA ASN A 7 8.53 -86.73 30.71
C ASN A 7 7.57 -85.57 30.45
N ILE A 8 6.36 -85.87 29.97
CA ILE A 8 5.36 -84.87 29.54
C ILE A 8 4.93 -83.93 30.68
N ASN A 9 5.17 -84.34 31.93
CA ASN A 9 4.87 -83.53 33.13
C ASN A 9 5.71 -82.25 33.23
N SER A 10 6.81 -82.11 32.47
CA SER A 10 7.57 -80.84 32.39
C SER A 10 6.83 -79.72 31.64
N LEU A 11 5.77 -80.04 30.89
CA LEU A 11 4.91 -79.04 30.24
C LEU A 11 3.79 -78.53 31.16
N ILE A 12 3.45 -79.25 32.24
CA ILE A 12 2.34 -78.89 33.14
C ILE A 12 2.50 -77.52 33.82
N PRO A 13 3.71 -77.06 34.22
CA PRO A 13 3.92 -75.69 34.73
C PRO A 13 3.49 -74.59 33.74
N SER A 14 3.50 -74.87 32.43
CA SER A 14 3.04 -73.89 31.44
C SER A 14 1.53 -73.66 31.50
N ALA A 15 0.71 -74.68 31.78
CA ALA A 15 -0.74 -74.57 31.72
C ALA A 15 -1.31 -73.61 32.79
N ALA A 16 -0.78 -73.66 34.02
CA ALA A 16 -1.16 -72.73 35.09
C ALA A 16 -0.70 -71.30 34.78
N ASN A 17 0.52 -71.13 34.28
CA ASN A 17 1.07 -69.82 33.94
C ASN A 17 0.39 -69.19 32.70
N ILE A 18 0.03 -69.99 31.70
CA ILE A 18 -0.75 -69.57 30.54
C ILE A 18 -2.17 -69.19 30.97
N LYS A 19 -2.80 -69.95 31.88
CA LYS A 19 -4.11 -69.58 32.44
C LYS A 19 -4.04 -68.25 33.18
N ALA A 20 -3.08 -68.08 34.10
CA ALA A 20 -2.90 -66.83 34.85
C ALA A 20 -2.57 -65.63 33.94
N ALA A 21 -1.77 -65.84 32.89
CA ALA A 21 -1.49 -64.82 31.88
C ALA A 21 -2.73 -64.45 31.05
N LEU A 22 -3.57 -65.42 30.67
CA LEU A 22 -4.83 -65.18 29.98
C LEU A 22 -5.87 -64.50 30.86
N GLU A 23 -5.97 -64.86 32.14
CA GLU A 23 -6.85 -64.21 33.11
C GLU A 23 -6.40 -62.76 33.36
N SER A 24 -5.09 -62.50 33.52
CA SER A 24 -4.53 -61.15 33.59
C SER A 24 -4.76 -60.34 32.29
N LEU A 25 -4.63 -60.96 31.12
CA LEU A 25 -4.93 -60.30 29.84
C LEU A 25 -6.42 -59.97 29.70
N ALA A 26 -7.30 -60.85 30.19
CA ALA A 26 -8.74 -60.66 30.19
C ALA A 26 -9.18 -59.55 31.18
N GLU A 27 -8.54 -59.42 32.34
CA GLU A 27 -8.74 -58.29 33.25
C GLU A 27 -8.26 -56.96 32.62
N GLY A 28 -7.11 -56.96 31.94
CA GLY A 28 -6.61 -55.79 31.20
C GLY A 28 -7.44 -55.41 29.96
N LEU A 29 -8.14 -56.36 29.35
CA LEU A 29 -9.04 -56.17 28.20
C LEU A 29 -10.52 -56.06 28.60
N ALA A 30 -10.85 -56.16 29.89
CA ALA A 30 -12.22 -56.01 30.36
C ALA A 30 -12.76 -54.62 30.01
N ALA A 31 -14.01 -54.53 29.51
CA ALA A 31 -14.63 -53.26 29.15
C ALA A 31 -14.73 -52.26 30.32
N SER A 32 -14.64 -52.74 31.57
CA SER A 32 -14.53 -51.95 32.80
C SER A 32 -13.15 -51.30 33.02
N ALA A 33 -12.08 -51.87 32.47
CA ALA A 33 -10.72 -51.32 32.51
C ALA A 33 -10.50 -50.23 31.44
N ILE A 34 -11.20 -50.31 30.31
CA ILE A 34 -11.17 -49.31 29.23
C ILE A 34 -11.99 -48.06 29.63
N ARG A 35 -11.47 -47.28 30.58
CA ARG A 35 -12.02 -45.96 30.93
C ARG A 35 -11.74 -44.95 29.81
N LEU A 36 -12.75 -44.66 29.00
CA LEU A 36 -12.74 -43.49 28.12
C LEU A 36 -12.67 -42.22 29.00
N VAL A 37 -11.61 -41.42 28.82
CA VAL A 37 -11.38 -40.19 29.62
C VAL A 37 -12.26 -39.07 29.09
N THR A 38 -13.55 -39.11 29.45
CA THR A 38 -14.58 -38.20 28.96
C THR A 38 -14.48 -36.77 29.52
N THR A 39 -13.67 -36.52 30.55
CA THR A 39 -13.47 -35.19 31.15
C THR A 39 -12.97 -34.12 30.16
N SER A 40 -12.39 -34.54 29.03
CA SER A 40 -11.94 -33.66 27.94
C SER A 40 -12.73 -33.86 26.64
N MET A 41 -13.70 -34.78 26.61
CA MET A 41 -14.48 -35.11 25.39
C MET A 41 -15.89 -34.54 25.49
N LYS A 42 -16.22 -33.57 24.62
CA LYS A 42 -17.60 -33.14 24.40
C LYS A 42 -18.37 -34.23 23.63
N VAL A 43 -18.85 -35.24 24.35
CA VAL A 43 -19.72 -36.28 23.78
C VAL A 43 -21.06 -35.66 23.41
N VAL A 44 -21.33 -35.52 22.12
CA VAL A 44 -22.65 -35.15 21.61
C VAL A 44 -23.57 -36.37 21.77
N PRO A 45 -24.74 -36.25 22.44
CA PRO A 45 -25.69 -37.36 22.53
C PRO A 45 -26.12 -37.83 21.14
N VAL A 46 -26.34 -39.14 20.95
CA VAL A 46 -26.67 -39.71 19.62
C VAL A 46 -27.96 -39.11 19.04
N ALA A 47 -28.98 -38.86 19.88
CA ALA A 47 -30.22 -38.17 19.51
C ALA A 47 -30.02 -36.68 19.11
N SER A 48 -28.84 -36.12 19.38
CA SER A 48 -28.44 -34.75 19.05
C SER A 48 -27.36 -34.68 17.96
N LEU A 49 -26.86 -35.81 17.45
CA LEU A 49 -25.78 -35.82 16.44
C LEU A 49 -26.23 -35.15 15.13
N GLN A 50 -27.47 -35.43 14.68
CA GLN A 50 -28.07 -34.78 13.52
C GLN A 50 -28.19 -33.26 13.73
N ALA A 51 -28.82 -32.84 14.84
CA ALA A 51 -28.99 -31.42 15.18
C ALA A 51 -27.65 -30.68 15.38
N TRP A 52 -26.61 -31.38 15.87
CA TRP A 52 -25.25 -30.82 15.98
C TRP A 52 -24.57 -30.70 14.62
N ALA A 53 -24.70 -31.69 13.74
CA ALA A 53 -24.20 -31.62 12.37
C ALA A 53 -24.90 -30.50 11.58
N GLU A 54 -26.22 -30.38 11.71
CA GLU A 54 -27.03 -29.28 11.15
C GLU A 54 -26.61 -27.92 11.72
N ALA A 55 -26.32 -27.82 13.03
CA ALA A 55 -25.84 -26.58 13.63
C ALA A 55 -24.41 -26.21 13.18
N VAL A 56 -23.53 -27.19 12.99
CA VAL A 56 -22.15 -26.98 12.48
C VAL A 56 -22.17 -26.60 11.00
N ASP A 57 -22.95 -27.30 10.17
CA ASP A 57 -23.09 -26.95 8.75
C ASP A 57 -23.78 -25.59 8.57
N THR A 58 -24.81 -25.30 9.39
CA THR A 58 -25.41 -23.96 9.47
C THR A 58 -24.37 -22.91 9.87
N ALA A 59 -23.51 -23.17 10.85
CA ALA A 59 -22.43 -22.24 11.22
C ALA A 59 -21.42 -22.02 10.07
N LEU A 60 -21.08 -23.06 9.30
CA LEU A 60 -20.22 -22.99 8.11
C LEU A 60 -20.91 -22.31 6.90
N LEU A 61 -22.23 -22.39 6.82
CA LEU A 61 -23.07 -21.67 5.86
C LEU A 61 -23.18 -20.17 6.23
N ASN A 62 -23.23 -19.90 7.53
CA ASN A 62 -23.33 -18.57 8.14
C ASN A 62 -21.98 -17.83 8.20
N ALA A 63 -20.84 -18.53 8.15
CA ALA A 63 -19.52 -17.92 8.01
C ALA A 63 -19.32 -17.09 6.70
N ARG A 64 -20.36 -16.98 5.85
CA ARG A 64 -20.35 -16.36 4.52
C ARG A 64 -21.18 -15.07 4.52
N SER A 65 -20.63 -14.00 3.94
CA SER A 65 -21.32 -12.71 3.84
C SER A 65 -22.53 -12.75 2.90
N SER A 66 -23.39 -11.71 2.96
CA SER A 66 -24.55 -11.58 2.07
C SER A 66 -24.16 -11.68 0.59
N GLY A 67 -24.98 -12.39 -0.20
CA GLY A 67 -24.71 -12.60 -1.61
C GLY A 67 -25.68 -13.55 -2.30
N ILE A 68 -25.42 -13.80 -3.59
CA ILE A 68 -26.10 -14.74 -4.47
C ILE A 68 -25.40 -16.10 -4.40
N ARG A 69 -26.18 -17.18 -4.23
CA ARG A 69 -25.71 -18.56 -4.30
C ARG A 69 -25.71 -19.04 -5.76
N TYR A 70 -26.79 -18.79 -6.50
CA TYR A 70 -26.91 -19.08 -7.93
C TYR A 70 -28.00 -18.21 -8.59
N GLY A 71 -27.99 -18.13 -9.93
CA GLY A 71 -29.04 -17.50 -10.71
C GLY A 71 -28.98 -15.98 -10.73
N GLY A 72 -30.11 -15.32 -11.02
CA GLY A 72 -30.17 -13.87 -11.16
C GLY A 72 -29.54 -13.32 -12.45
N ILE A 73 -29.33 -14.19 -13.45
CA ILE A 73 -28.76 -13.82 -14.75
C ILE A 73 -29.79 -12.98 -15.51
N SER A 74 -29.40 -11.78 -15.91
CA SER A 74 -30.27 -10.79 -16.55
C SER A 74 -30.03 -10.66 -18.05
N SER A 75 -31.08 -10.35 -18.83
CA SER A 75 -30.99 -10.00 -20.26
C SER A 75 -31.99 -8.90 -20.64
N VAL A 76 -31.69 -8.10 -21.67
CA VAL A 76 -32.62 -7.08 -22.20
C VAL A 76 -33.58 -7.73 -23.20
N VAL A 77 -34.89 -7.59 -22.96
CA VAL A 77 -35.93 -8.09 -23.87
C VAL A 77 -35.90 -7.27 -25.16
N GLY A 78 -35.62 -7.91 -26.29
CA GLY A 78 -35.40 -7.23 -27.58
C GLY A 78 -33.96 -6.72 -27.81
N GLY A 79 -33.04 -6.95 -26.86
CA GLY A 79 -31.62 -6.63 -27.02
C GLY A 79 -31.21 -5.21 -26.58
N ILE A 80 -29.92 -5.05 -26.26
CA ILE A 80 -29.36 -3.77 -25.80
C ILE A 80 -29.44 -2.72 -26.92
N GLY A 81 -29.90 -1.51 -26.57
CA GLY A 81 -30.07 -0.39 -27.48
C GLY A 81 -31.38 -0.41 -28.28
N VAL A 82 -32.27 -1.37 -28.03
CA VAL A 82 -33.62 -1.48 -28.61
C VAL A 82 -34.67 -1.76 -27.53
N GLY A 83 -34.37 -2.67 -26.61
CA GLY A 83 -35.28 -3.09 -25.56
C GLY A 83 -35.47 -2.06 -24.43
N THR A 84 -36.66 -2.10 -23.83
CA THR A 84 -37.11 -1.20 -22.75
C THR A 84 -37.33 -1.93 -21.41
N THR A 85 -37.30 -3.27 -21.42
CA THR A 85 -37.58 -4.13 -20.26
C THR A 85 -36.53 -5.24 -20.10
N VAL A 86 -36.47 -5.81 -18.90
CA VAL A 86 -35.46 -6.83 -18.51
C VAL A 86 -36.13 -8.18 -18.21
N SER A 87 -35.43 -9.26 -18.56
CA SER A 87 -35.70 -10.62 -18.06
C SER A 87 -34.62 -11.03 -17.06
N ILE A 88 -34.98 -11.87 -16.10
CA ILE A 88 -34.06 -12.44 -15.10
C ILE A 88 -34.35 -13.92 -14.87
N THR A 89 -33.30 -14.73 -14.74
CA THR A 89 -33.43 -16.13 -14.31
C THR A 89 -33.75 -16.24 -12.82
N ALA A 90 -34.47 -17.31 -12.47
CA ALA A 90 -34.67 -17.71 -11.08
C ALA A 90 -33.33 -17.89 -10.35
N GLY A 91 -33.32 -17.66 -9.05
CA GLY A 91 -32.08 -17.71 -8.26
C GLY A 91 -32.33 -17.69 -6.76
N ALA A 92 -31.23 -17.78 -6.01
CA ALA A 92 -31.26 -17.73 -4.56
C ALA A 92 -29.98 -17.11 -3.99
N GLY A 93 -30.06 -16.62 -2.76
CA GLY A 93 -28.98 -16.00 -2.01
C GLY A 93 -29.22 -16.05 -0.50
N GLN A 94 -28.43 -15.29 0.24
CA GLN A 94 -28.62 -15.09 1.68
C GLN A 94 -28.27 -13.66 2.10
N LEU A 95 -28.99 -13.14 3.09
CA LEU A 95 -28.72 -11.86 3.73
C LEU A 95 -28.23 -12.09 5.16
N LEU A 96 -27.04 -11.58 5.47
CA LEU A 96 -26.48 -11.49 6.82
C LEU A 96 -26.92 -10.18 7.46
N ASN A 97 -27.80 -10.28 8.46
CA ASN A 97 -28.10 -9.20 9.39
C ASN A 97 -27.20 -9.31 10.62
N ASN A 98 -26.18 -8.44 10.67
CA ASN A 98 -25.21 -8.34 11.76
C ASN A 98 -25.43 -7.05 12.59
N ALA A 99 -26.69 -6.65 12.80
CA ALA A 99 -27.03 -5.52 13.67
C ALA A 99 -26.68 -5.80 15.14
N ASP A 100 -26.85 -7.07 15.57
CA ASP A 100 -26.15 -7.63 16.73
C ASP A 100 -25.00 -8.49 16.22
N ALA A 101 -23.77 -8.16 16.63
CA ALA A 101 -22.57 -8.91 16.28
C ALA A 101 -22.37 -10.17 17.14
N SER A 102 -23.08 -10.31 18.25
CA SER A 102 -23.09 -11.51 19.11
C SER A 102 -24.09 -12.54 18.61
N ASN A 103 -25.19 -12.10 17.98
CA ASN A 103 -26.27 -12.94 17.48
C ASN A 103 -26.61 -12.63 15.99
N PRO A 104 -25.68 -12.82 15.05
CA PRO A 104 -25.92 -12.57 13.63
C PRO A 104 -27.01 -13.50 13.07
N THR A 105 -27.94 -12.93 12.30
CA THR A 105 -29.07 -13.67 11.70
C THR A 105 -28.97 -13.75 10.18
N TYR A 106 -29.42 -14.87 9.61
CA TYR A 106 -29.23 -15.20 8.20
C TYR A 106 -30.58 -15.48 7.55
N THR A 107 -31.01 -14.60 6.65
CA THR A 107 -32.27 -14.76 5.90
C THR A 107 -31.97 -15.40 4.55
N ALA A 108 -32.53 -16.58 4.28
CA ALA A 108 -32.50 -17.17 2.95
C ALA A 108 -33.44 -16.37 2.03
N VAL A 109 -32.98 -16.07 0.81
CA VAL A 109 -33.70 -15.28 -0.19
C VAL A 109 -33.75 -16.08 -1.49
N SER A 110 -34.90 -16.12 -2.14
CA SER A 110 -35.08 -16.73 -3.46
C SER A 110 -36.02 -15.91 -4.32
N TRP A 111 -35.90 -16.07 -5.64
CA TRP A 111 -36.79 -15.44 -6.61
C TRP A 111 -37.03 -16.37 -7.80
N THR A 112 -38.24 -16.30 -8.35
CA THR A 112 -38.64 -16.96 -9.59
C THR A 112 -38.15 -16.18 -10.81
N ALA A 113 -38.13 -16.82 -11.98
CA ALA A 113 -37.75 -16.15 -13.22
C ALA A 113 -38.82 -15.11 -13.59
N LYS A 114 -38.39 -13.91 -13.99
CA LYS A 114 -39.28 -12.82 -14.44
C LYS A 114 -38.91 -12.40 -15.86
N THR A 115 -39.89 -11.91 -16.61
CA THR A 115 -39.70 -11.37 -17.97
C THR A 115 -40.54 -10.13 -18.14
N GLY A 116 -40.04 -9.14 -18.90
CA GLY A 116 -40.76 -7.88 -19.13
C GLY A 116 -40.73 -6.92 -17.92
N LEU A 117 -39.74 -7.04 -17.03
CA LEU A 117 -39.57 -6.11 -15.92
C LEU A 117 -39.28 -4.70 -16.45
N ALA A 118 -40.21 -3.77 -16.26
CA ALA A 118 -40.08 -2.38 -16.67
C ALA A 118 -39.21 -1.57 -15.70
N ILE A 119 -38.41 -0.65 -16.24
CA ILE A 119 -37.68 0.35 -15.45
C ILE A 119 -38.69 1.33 -14.86
N ALA A 120 -38.74 1.42 -13.53
CA ALA A 120 -39.74 2.21 -12.80
C ALA A 120 -39.48 3.73 -12.87
N ASN A 121 -38.24 4.15 -13.12
CA ASN A 121 -37.88 5.55 -13.32
C ASN A 121 -36.80 5.68 -14.41
N THR A 122 -37.17 6.33 -15.50
CA THR A 122 -36.36 6.54 -16.71
C THR A 122 -35.67 7.90 -16.76
N THR A 123 -35.89 8.77 -15.77
CA THR A 123 -35.25 10.10 -15.68
C THR A 123 -33.78 10.05 -15.27
N THR A 124 -33.37 8.96 -14.60
CA THR A 124 -31.99 8.69 -14.20
C THR A 124 -31.31 7.74 -15.17
N SER A 125 -30.06 8.03 -15.53
CA SER A 125 -29.30 7.27 -16.54
C SER A 125 -28.89 5.86 -16.11
N GLN A 126 -29.08 5.48 -14.83
CA GLN A 126 -28.83 4.14 -14.30
C GLN A 126 -29.95 3.68 -13.34
N THR A 127 -30.13 2.36 -13.22
CA THR A 127 -31.02 1.72 -12.25
C THR A 127 -30.39 0.42 -11.74
N TRP A 128 -30.35 0.24 -10.42
CA TRP A 128 -29.87 -0.98 -9.76
C TRP A 128 -31.03 -1.86 -9.33
N TRP A 129 -30.89 -3.16 -9.55
CA TRP A 129 -31.94 -4.16 -9.33
C TRP A 129 -31.51 -5.12 -8.22
N TYR A 130 -32.38 -5.34 -7.24
CA TYR A 130 -32.03 -6.05 -6.01
C TYR A 130 -33.18 -6.85 -5.39
N VAL A 131 -32.84 -7.71 -4.43
CA VAL A 131 -33.77 -8.37 -3.50
C VAL A 131 -33.25 -8.21 -2.07
N ASP A 132 -34.10 -7.87 -1.13
CA ASP A 132 -33.76 -7.55 0.27
C ASP A 132 -34.64 -8.28 1.31
N ASP A 133 -35.57 -9.11 0.85
CA ASP A 133 -36.44 -9.97 1.67
C ASP A 133 -36.80 -11.27 0.90
N ALA A 134 -37.69 -12.09 1.45
CA ALA A 134 -38.13 -13.34 0.83
C ALA A 134 -39.41 -13.21 -0.03
N SER A 135 -39.79 -12.02 -0.50
CA SER A 135 -41.09 -11.73 -1.12
C SER A 135 -41.23 -12.08 -2.62
N ASP A 136 -40.26 -12.78 -3.22
CA ASP A 136 -40.19 -13.04 -4.67
C ASP A 136 -40.32 -11.77 -5.56
N THR A 137 -39.95 -10.61 -5.01
CA THR A 137 -40.09 -9.30 -5.66
C THR A 137 -38.72 -8.72 -5.98
N ILE A 138 -38.45 -8.47 -7.27
CA ILE A 138 -37.25 -7.75 -7.70
C ILE A 138 -37.52 -6.24 -7.57
N LYS A 139 -36.78 -5.58 -6.68
CA LYS A 139 -36.91 -4.14 -6.38
C LYS A 139 -35.87 -3.33 -7.16
N GLN A 140 -36.11 -2.02 -7.26
CA GLN A 140 -35.30 -1.09 -8.05
C GLN A 140 -34.88 0.12 -7.20
N GLN A 141 -33.71 0.69 -7.49
CA GLN A 141 -33.30 2.01 -7.03
C GLN A 141 -32.50 2.76 -8.10
N THR A 142 -32.57 4.10 -8.08
CA THR A 142 -31.90 5.00 -9.02
C THR A 142 -30.62 5.63 -8.48
N THR A 143 -30.29 5.38 -7.21
CA THR A 143 -29.05 5.80 -6.54
C THR A 143 -28.04 4.67 -6.49
N LYS A 144 -26.75 5.00 -6.64
CA LYS A 144 -25.66 4.03 -6.52
C LYS A 144 -25.67 3.40 -5.12
N PRO A 145 -25.66 2.05 -4.99
CA PRO A 145 -25.68 1.37 -3.70
C PRO A 145 -24.54 1.79 -2.77
N THR A 146 -24.87 2.09 -1.53
CA THR A 146 -23.89 2.30 -0.47
C THR A 146 -23.32 0.97 0.03
N ARG A 147 -22.14 1.03 0.68
CA ARG A 147 -21.51 -0.14 1.32
C ARG A 147 -22.39 -0.81 2.38
N SER A 148 -23.29 -0.06 3.02
CA SER A 148 -24.27 -0.58 3.98
C SER A 148 -25.39 -1.34 3.27
N GLU A 149 -26.00 -0.74 2.23
CA GLU A 149 -27.07 -1.40 1.47
C GLU A 149 -26.56 -2.66 0.75
N ARG A 150 -25.30 -2.71 0.30
CA ARG A 150 -24.71 -3.95 -0.26
C ARG A 150 -24.53 -5.08 0.75
N ARG A 151 -24.67 -4.82 2.06
CA ARG A 151 -24.69 -5.83 3.13
C ARG A 151 -26.12 -6.27 3.46
N SER A 152 -27.11 -5.38 3.35
CA SER A 152 -28.52 -5.67 3.63
C SER A 152 -29.37 -6.00 2.39
N ARG A 153 -28.83 -5.92 1.16
CA ARG A 153 -29.55 -6.20 -0.10
C ARG A 153 -28.68 -6.99 -1.08
N LEU A 154 -29.30 -7.91 -1.81
CA LEU A 154 -28.71 -8.67 -2.90
C LEU A 154 -28.86 -7.91 -4.22
N TYR A 155 -27.86 -7.14 -4.61
CA TYR A 155 -27.80 -6.55 -5.94
C TYR A 155 -27.48 -7.61 -6.99
N LEU A 156 -28.34 -7.72 -8.00
CA LEU A 156 -28.26 -8.74 -9.04
C LEU A 156 -27.55 -8.17 -10.27
N PHE A 157 -28.05 -7.04 -10.77
CA PHE A 157 -27.56 -6.35 -11.96
C PHE A 157 -27.93 -4.86 -11.92
N ARG A 158 -27.46 -4.11 -12.91
CA ARG A 158 -27.94 -2.76 -13.22
C ARG A 158 -28.16 -2.56 -14.71
N THR A 159 -29.06 -1.64 -15.02
CA THR A 159 -29.32 -1.13 -16.37
C THR A 159 -28.81 0.31 -16.48
N SER A 160 -28.21 0.65 -17.62
CA SER A 160 -28.06 2.05 -18.05
C SER A 160 -29.13 2.37 -19.09
N PHE A 161 -29.66 3.59 -19.05
CA PHE A 161 -30.80 4.01 -19.87
C PHE A 161 -30.45 5.26 -20.68
N THR A 162 -30.95 5.34 -21.92
CA THR A 162 -30.76 6.51 -22.78
C THR A 162 -31.93 6.62 -23.76
N ASN A 163 -32.63 7.74 -23.77
CA ASN A 163 -33.67 8.10 -24.75
C ASN A 163 -34.71 7.00 -25.03
N GLY A 164 -35.26 6.40 -23.98
CA GLY A 164 -36.32 5.38 -24.09
C GLY A 164 -35.83 3.93 -24.04
N VAL A 165 -34.54 3.66 -24.26
CA VAL A 165 -34.01 2.29 -24.39
C VAL A 165 -32.88 1.99 -23.40
N ILE A 166 -32.71 0.70 -23.07
CA ILE A 166 -31.64 0.20 -22.21
C ILE A 166 -30.34 0.16 -23.02
N SER A 167 -29.41 1.08 -22.72
CA SER A 167 -28.16 1.30 -23.48
C SER A 167 -26.98 0.46 -22.99
N ALA A 168 -27.07 -0.10 -21.78
CA ALA A 168 -26.19 -1.15 -21.25
C ALA A 168 -26.89 -1.97 -20.15
N LEU A 169 -26.43 -3.21 -19.95
CA LEU A 169 -26.81 -4.11 -18.85
C LEU A 169 -25.52 -4.69 -18.26
N GLU A 170 -25.42 -4.80 -16.94
CA GLU A 170 -24.20 -5.26 -16.27
C GLU A 170 -24.50 -5.99 -14.95
N SER A 171 -23.81 -7.10 -14.70
CA SER A 171 -23.88 -7.84 -13.43
C SER A 171 -23.39 -6.99 -12.27
N GLU A 172 -24.13 -7.03 -11.16
CA GLU A 172 -23.76 -6.45 -9.87
C GLU A 172 -23.67 -7.54 -8.79
N ALA A 173 -23.62 -8.82 -9.18
CA ALA A 173 -23.62 -9.97 -8.29
C ALA A 173 -22.45 -9.97 -7.29
N SER A 174 -22.74 -10.28 -6.03
CA SER A 174 -21.75 -10.74 -5.05
C SER A 174 -21.97 -12.23 -4.78
N PRO A 175 -21.01 -13.13 -5.04
CA PRO A 175 -21.16 -14.54 -4.67
C PRO A 175 -21.16 -14.72 -3.15
N VAL A 176 -21.95 -15.66 -2.62
CA VAL A 176 -21.92 -16.06 -1.20
C VAL A 176 -20.60 -16.78 -0.89
N GLN A 177 -19.61 -16.01 -0.45
CA GLN A 177 -18.29 -16.49 -0.04
C GLN A 177 -17.85 -15.78 1.26
N GLN A 178 -16.83 -16.32 1.93
CA GLN A 178 -16.15 -15.62 3.01
C GLN A 178 -15.51 -14.33 2.49
N ALA A 179 -15.58 -13.25 3.26
CA ALA A 179 -15.06 -11.91 2.92
C ALA A 179 -15.54 -11.26 1.60
N SER A 180 -16.48 -11.86 0.85
CA SER A 180 -16.94 -11.41 -0.49
C SER A 180 -17.24 -9.91 -0.56
N LEU A 181 -17.96 -9.37 0.43
CA LEU A 181 -18.29 -7.94 0.50
C LEU A 181 -17.11 -7.03 0.86
N ALA A 182 -16.10 -7.53 1.59
CA ALA A 182 -14.87 -6.78 1.87
C ALA A 182 -13.95 -6.75 0.64
N THR A 183 -13.84 -7.88 -0.07
CA THR A 183 -13.17 -7.96 -1.38
C THR A 183 -13.87 -7.07 -2.41
N ARG A 184 -15.20 -6.95 -2.36
CA ARG A 184 -15.96 -5.98 -3.15
C ARG A 184 -15.66 -4.54 -2.77
N ASP A 185 -15.65 -4.20 -1.47
CA ASP A 185 -15.33 -2.84 -1.01
C ASP A 185 -13.94 -2.38 -1.47
N LEU A 186 -12.98 -3.32 -1.59
CA LEU A 186 -11.66 -3.11 -2.20
C LEU A 186 -11.73 -3.00 -3.73
N GLY A 187 -12.43 -3.92 -4.41
CA GLY A 187 -12.59 -3.90 -5.87
C GLY A 187 -13.29 -2.62 -6.37
N GLU A 188 -14.30 -2.12 -5.65
CA GLU A 188 -14.96 -0.85 -5.94
C GLU A 188 -14.12 0.38 -5.59
N ALA A 189 -13.12 0.25 -4.71
CA ALA A 189 -12.14 1.31 -4.44
C ALA A 189 -11.00 1.36 -5.48
N LEU A 190 -10.66 0.21 -6.09
CA LEU A 190 -9.71 0.13 -7.21
C LEU A 190 -10.34 0.55 -8.54
N GLY A 191 -11.64 0.26 -8.73
CA GLY A 191 -12.39 0.53 -9.95
C GLY A 191 -12.27 -0.58 -11.00
N THR A 192 -12.57 -0.25 -12.25
CA THR A 192 -12.37 -1.15 -13.40
C THR A 192 -10.90 -1.11 -13.81
N LEU A 193 -10.25 -2.27 -13.96
CA LEU A 193 -8.82 -2.38 -14.29
C LEU A 193 -8.61 -3.23 -15.55
N ARG A 194 -7.50 -3.02 -16.26
CA ARG A 194 -7.02 -3.95 -17.30
C ARG A 194 -6.50 -5.25 -16.66
N ALA A 195 -6.90 -6.40 -17.20
CA ALA A 195 -6.58 -7.72 -16.66
C ALA A 195 -6.01 -8.67 -17.72
N GLY A 196 -5.08 -9.54 -17.32
CA GLY A 196 -4.36 -10.46 -18.21
C GLY A 196 -3.03 -9.91 -18.73
N ARG A 197 -2.54 -10.50 -19.83
CA ARG A 197 -1.36 -10.04 -20.61
C ARG A 197 -1.69 -9.74 -22.08
N SER A 198 -2.89 -10.11 -22.53
CA SER A 198 -3.48 -9.64 -23.79
C SER A 198 -4.24 -8.36 -23.46
N ASP A 199 -3.74 -7.24 -23.97
CA ASP A 199 -3.98 -5.95 -23.32
C ASP A 199 -4.83 -4.98 -24.16
N LEU A 200 -6.01 -5.35 -24.65
CA LEU A 200 -7.02 -4.43 -25.24
C LEU A 200 -6.42 -3.20 -25.96
N THR A 201 -5.51 -3.40 -26.91
CA THR A 201 -4.65 -2.32 -27.43
C THR A 201 -5.27 -1.78 -28.71
N PRO A 202 -5.64 -0.48 -28.77
CA PRO A 202 -6.32 0.09 -29.92
C PRO A 202 -5.33 0.36 -31.07
N SER A 203 -5.79 0.15 -32.30
CA SER A 203 -5.02 0.35 -33.53
C SER A 203 -5.94 0.73 -34.69
N LYS A 204 -5.36 1.02 -35.85
CA LYS A 204 -6.09 0.96 -37.12
C LYS A 204 -6.58 -0.48 -37.36
N GLY A 205 -7.78 -0.61 -37.91
CA GLY A 205 -8.37 -1.87 -38.39
C GLY A 205 -8.25 -2.06 -39.91
N GLY A 206 -8.93 -3.08 -40.44
CA GLY A 206 -8.80 -3.54 -41.84
C GLY A 206 -9.26 -2.59 -42.96
N GLY A 207 -9.40 -1.28 -42.74
CA GLY A 207 -9.82 -0.33 -43.78
C GLY A 207 -9.67 1.14 -43.41
N ALA A 208 -10.10 2.01 -44.32
CA ALA A 208 -10.18 3.46 -44.12
C ALA A 208 -11.02 3.80 -42.87
N LEU A 209 -10.50 4.66 -42.01
CA LEU A 209 -11.13 5.15 -40.76
C LEU A 209 -11.62 4.07 -39.77
N LYS A 210 -11.21 2.80 -39.92
CA LYS A 210 -11.61 1.69 -39.04
C LYS A 210 -10.75 1.63 -37.77
N LEU A 211 -11.40 1.49 -36.62
CA LEU A 211 -10.78 1.12 -35.35
C LEU A 211 -10.72 -0.40 -35.20
N ALA A 212 -9.55 -0.91 -34.82
CA ALA A 212 -9.41 -2.24 -34.25
C ALA A 212 -8.84 -2.17 -32.82
N MET A 213 -8.96 -3.26 -32.07
CA MET A 213 -8.44 -3.41 -30.72
C MET A 213 -8.15 -4.89 -30.46
N THR A 214 -6.99 -5.21 -29.88
CA THR A 214 -6.67 -6.59 -29.51
C THR A 214 -7.68 -7.17 -28.51
N GLY A 215 -7.80 -8.49 -28.44
CA GLY A 215 -8.48 -9.13 -27.31
C GLY A 215 -7.80 -8.84 -25.97
N GLY A 216 -8.48 -9.16 -24.87
CA GLY A 216 -7.96 -8.94 -23.52
C GLY A 216 -9.02 -8.97 -22.42
N GLY A 217 -8.62 -8.71 -21.17
CA GLY A 217 -9.51 -8.72 -20.01
C GLY A 217 -9.76 -7.34 -19.39
N LEU A 218 -10.95 -7.15 -18.80
CA LEU A 218 -11.22 -6.12 -17.79
C LEU A 218 -11.60 -6.80 -16.47
N PHE A 219 -10.90 -6.46 -15.40
CA PHE A 219 -11.32 -6.78 -14.04
C PHE A 219 -12.34 -5.75 -13.56
N LYS A 220 -13.46 -6.25 -13.04
CA LYS A 220 -14.42 -5.52 -12.21
C LYS A 220 -15.22 -6.52 -11.38
N PHE A 221 -15.31 -6.29 -10.07
CA PHE A 221 -15.93 -7.23 -9.14
C PHE A 221 -17.35 -7.66 -9.57
N GLY A 222 -17.59 -8.96 -9.68
CA GLY A 222 -18.89 -9.56 -10.02
C GLY A 222 -19.35 -9.43 -11.47
N SER A 223 -18.60 -8.71 -12.33
CA SER A 223 -19.06 -8.39 -13.70
C SER A 223 -19.15 -9.59 -14.64
N ASN A 224 -18.37 -10.66 -14.40
CA ASN A 224 -18.35 -11.88 -15.21
C ASN A 224 -19.14 -13.05 -14.59
N TYR A 225 -19.74 -12.86 -13.41
CA TYR A 225 -20.54 -13.88 -12.69
C TYR A 225 -21.59 -14.62 -13.55
N PRO A 226 -22.29 -13.98 -14.52
CA PRO A 226 -23.23 -14.68 -15.40
C PRO A 226 -22.60 -15.69 -16.37
N PHE A 227 -21.29 -15.61 -16.61
CA PHE A 227 -20.55 -16.44 -17.58
C PHE A 227 -19.58 -17.40 -16.90
N SER A 228 -18.99 -17.02 -15.77
CA SER A 228 -18.10 -17.88 -14.98
C SER A 228 -18.27 -17.66 -13.49
N TYR A 229 -18.60 -18.73 -12.77
CA TYR A 229 -18.63 -18.76 -11.31
C TYR A 229 -17.22 -18.92 -10.69
N LEU A 230 -16.23 -19.37 -11.48
CA LEU A 230 -14.85 -19.59 -11.03
C LEU A 230 -13.95 -18.36 -11.28
N ASP A 231 -14.25 -17.57 -12.31
CA ASP A 231 -13.72 -16.21 -12.48
C ASP A 231 -14.89 -15.23 -12.68
N PRO A 232 -15.58 -14.82 -11.60
CA PRO A 232 -16.71 -13.91 -11.68
C PRO A 232 -16.29 -12.45 -11.84
N ASN A 233 -14.98 -12.15 -11.92
CA ASN A 233 -14.44 -10.80 -11.80
C ASN A 233 -13.72 -10.29 -13.04
N VAL A 234 -13.23 -11.16 -13.94
CA VAL A 234 -12.62 -10.74 -15.21
C VAL A 234 -13.54 -11.06 -16.38
N VAL A 235 -14.02 -10.04 -17.09
CA VAL A 235 -14.64 -10.24 -18.40
C VAL A 235 -13.54 -10.27 -19.45
N THR A 236 -13.47 -11.36 -20.20
CA THR A 236 -12.60 -11.50 -21.38
C THR A 236 -13.31 -11.02 -22.65
N PHE A 237 -12.53 -10.51 -23.60
CA PHE A 237 -13.02 -10.07 -24.90
C PHE A 237 -12.14 -10.60 -26.01
N ASP A 238 -12.78 -11.04 -27.09
CA ASP A 238 -12.15 -11.26 -28.39
C ASP A 238 -11.62 -9.95 -28.98
N ALA A 239 -10.82 -10.07 -30.04
CA ALA A 239 -10.39 -8.92 -30.82
C ALA A 239 -11.59 -8.21 -31.46
N PHE A 240 -11.57 -6.88 -31.43
CA PHE A 240 -12.59 -6.02 -32.04
C PHE A 240 -12.01 -5.42 -33.32
N ASP A 241 -12.70 -5.55 -34.45
CA ASP A 241 -12.42 -4.75 -35.65
C ASP A 241 -13.72 -4.23 -36.26
N SER A 242 -13.78 -2.92 -36.46
CA SER A 242 -14.89 -2.22 -37.10
C SER A 242 -14.89 -2.28 -38.63
N ALA A 243 -13.81 -2.78 -39.25
CA ALA A 243 -13.80 -3.22 -40.64
C ALA A 243 -14.71 -4.45 -40.85
N GLY A 244 -14.83 -5.31 -39.84
CA GLY A 244 -15.67 -6.51 -39.85
C GLY A 244 -17.06 -6.27 -39.27
N THR A 245 -17.46 -7.12 -38.32
CA THR A 245 -18.75 -7.04 -37.62
C THR A 245 -18.75 -6.10 -36.42
N GLY A 246 -17.59 -5.61 -35.97
CA GLY A 246 -17.48 -4.73 -34.81
C GLY A 246 -18.17 -3.38 -35.05
N ARG A 247 -18.98 -2.92 -34.08
CA ARG A 247 -19.62 -1.60 -34.12
C ARG A 247 -19.37 -0.84 -32.82
N PHE A 248 -19.32 0.47 -32.92
CA PHE A 248 -19.22 1.37 -31.77
C PHE A 248 -20.21 2.53 -31.93
N ARG A 249 -20.52 3.22 -30.84
CA ARG A 249 -21.37 4.41 -30.83
C ARG A 249 -20.60 5.58 -30.24
N TYR A 250 -20.75 6.76 -30.83
CA TYR A 250 -20.26 8.00 -30.22
C TYR A 250 -21.16 8.44 -29.06
N ALA A 251 -20.58 9.17 -28.12
CA ALA A 251 -21.24 9.76 -26.96
C ALA A 251 -20.67 11.17 -26.66
N ILE A 252 -21.49 12.00 -26.02
CA ILE A 252 -21.22 13.37 -25.55
C ILE A 252 -21.98 13.58 -24.22
N PRO A 253 -21.58 14.52 -23.33
CA PRO A 253 -21.97 14.49 -21.91
C PRO A 253 -23.48 14.44 -21.61
N ALA A 254 -24.29 15.15 -22.40
CA ALA A 254 -25.74 15.27 -22.21
C ALA A 254 -26.56 14.86 -23.45
N GLY A 255 -25.92 14.22 -24.43
CA GLY A 255 -26.53 13.94 -25.74
C GLY A 255 -27.03 12.51 -25.94
N PRO A 256 -27.77 12.26 -27.04
CA PRO A 256 -28.05 10.91 -27.50
C PRO A 256 -26.74 10.14 -27.73
N LEU A 257 -26.75 8.83 -27.43
CA LEU A 257 -25.78 7.94 -28.06
C LEU A 257 -26.03 7.93 -29.57
N ALA A 258 -24.98 8.10 -30.36
CA ALA A 258 -25.08 8.01 -31.81
C ALA A 258 -25.51 6.59 -32.26
N PRO A 259 -26.02 6.43 -33.49
CA PRO A 259 -26.20 5.12 -34.11
C PRO A 259 -24.89 4.31 -34.15
N ASP A 260 -25.01 3.00 -34.42
CA ASP A 260 -23.85 2.13 -34.59
C ASP A 260 -23.06 2.52 -35.85
N LEU A 261 -21.79 2.89 -35.66
CA LEU A 261 -20.84 3.25 -36.71
C LEU A 261 -19.74 2.19 -36.85
N SER A 262 -19.06 2.25 -38.00
CA SER A 262 -17.80 1.56 -38.27
C SER A 262 -16.60 2.50 -38.46
N ASP A 263 -16.81 3.82 -38.52
CA ASP A 263 -15.82 4.78 -39.01
C ASP A 263 -15.59 5.91 -38.00
N ILE A 264 -14.31 6.21 -37.75
CA ILE A 264 -13.90 7.30 -36.84
C ILE A 264 -14.17 8.64 -37.53
N GLN A 265 -14.95 9.51 -36.89
CA GLN A 265 -15.29 10.82 -37.42
C GLN A 265 -14.18 11.84 -37.16
N VAL A 266 -13.02 11.64 -37.78
CA VAL A 266 -11.78 12.42 -37.56
C VAL A 266 -11.94 13.93 -37.77
N GLY A 267 -12.88 14.35 -38.63
CA GLY A 267 -13.19 15.76 -38.87
C GLY A 267 -14.08 16.44 -37.82
N ASN A 268 -14.54 15.70 -36.79
CA ASN A 268 -15.51 16.19 -35.80
C ASN A 268 -14.94 16.19 -34.37
N TYR A 269 -15.39 17.14 -33.56
CA TYR A 269 -15.12 17.27 -32.13
C TYR A 269 -16.39 17.71 -31.39
N ALA A 270 -16.40 17.78 -30.05
CA ALA A 270 -17.61 18.12 -29.26
C ALA A 270 -17.41 19.32 -28.30
N PRO A 271 -17.16 20.54 -28.82
CA PRO A 271 -17.03 21.73 -27.99
C PRO A 271 -18.30 21.96 -27.16
N ASN A 272 -18.14 22.21 -25.86
CA ASN A 272 -19.24 22.36 -24.90
C ASN A 272 -20.27 21.20 -24.93
N GLY A 273 -19.84 19.99 -25.34
CA GLY A 273 -20.69 18.80 -25.40
C GLY A 273 -21.63 18.70 -26.60
N ALA A 274 -21.49 19.57 -27.62
CA ALA A 274 -22.25 19.49 -28.88
C ALA A 274 -21.33 19.16 -30.06
N VAL A 275 -21.68 18.16 -30.89
CA VAL A 275 -20.82 17.73 -32.00
C VAL A 275 -20.76 18.80 -33.10
N ALA A 276 -19.54 19.18 -33.47
CA ALA A 276 -19.23 20.17 -34.51
C ALA A 276 -18.07 19.67 -35.39
N ALA A 277 -17.98 20.20 -36.62
CA ALA A 277 -16.80 20.02 -37.45
C ALA A 277 -15.62 20.82 -36.89
N ILE A 278 -14.41 20.28 -36.97
CA ILE A 278 -13.17 20.97 -36.57
C ILE A 278 -12.96 22.17 -37.51
N PRO A 279 -12.97 23.42 -37.01
CA PRO A 279 -12.96 24.59 -37.87
C PRO A 279 -11.58 24.86 -38.49
N GLY A 280 -11.56 25.50 -39.66
CA GLY A 280 -10.34 26.01 -40.30
C GLY A 280 -9.59 24.95 -41.11
N SER A 281 -8.29 24.78 -40.84
CA SER A 281 -7.43 23.90 -41.63
C SER A 281 -7.75 22.41 -41.42
N THR A 282 -7.83 21.65 -42.51
CA THR A 282 -7.89 20.18 -42.51
C THR A 282 -6.67 19.52 -41.87
N SER A 283 -5.58 20.26 -41.64
CA SER A 283 -4.38 19.81 -40.94
C SER A 283 -4.51 19.78 -39.41
N ARG A 284 -5.59 20.32 -38.83
CA ARG A 284 -5.84 20.28 -37.38
C ARG A 284 -6.13 18.86 -36.90
N VAL A 285 -5.84 18.58 -35.63
CA VAL A 285 -5.97 17.25 -35.03
C VAL A 285 -7.11 17.23 -34.01
N GLY A 286 -8.00 16.25 -34.13
CA GLY A 286 -9.02 15.91 -33.14
C GLY A 286 -8.58 14.76 -32.24
N LEU A 287 -9.20 14.66 -31.06
CA LEU A 287 -9.05 13.54 -30.13
C LEU A 287 -10.34 12.73 -30.04
N HIS A 288 -10.21 11.40 -29.96
CA HIS A 288 -11.33 10.48 -29.75
C HIS A 288 -10.96 9.45 -28.67
N PHE A 289 -11.65 9.47 -27.53
CA PHE A 289 -11.42 8.60 -26.38
C PHE A 289 -12.20 7.29 -26.51
N ILE A 290 -11.50 6.16 -26.39
CA ILE A 290 -12.08 4.82 -26.58
C ILE A 290 -12.46 4.24 -25.22
N PHE A 291 -13.76 3.98 -25.03
CA PHE A 291 -14.29 3.33 -23.83
C PHE A 291 -14.71 1.88 -24.13
N ARG A 292 -14.29 0.95 -23.29
CA ARG A 292 -14.77 -0.45 -23.27
C ARG A 292 -15.51 -0.71 -21.96
N PHE A 293 -16.64 -1.41 -22.05
CA PHE A 293 -17.47 -1.75 -20.91
C PHE A 293 -17.43 -3.27 -20.65
N PRO A 294 -17.49 -3.73 -19.39
CA PRO A 294 -17.64 -5.15 -19.05
C PRO A 294 -18.82 -5.82 -19.75
N GLY A 295 -19.93 -5.11 -19.97
CA GLY A 295 -21.06 -5.56 -20.82
C GLY A 295 -20.78 -5.54 -22.34
N GLY A 296 -19.56 -5.86 -22.79
CA GLY A 296 -19.18 -6.06 -24.21
C GLY A 296 -19.15 -4.82 -25.12
N ASN A 297 -19.73 -3.71 -24.70
CA ASN A 297 -19.91 -2.52 -25.54
C ASN A 297 -18.61 -1.73 -25.73
N THR A 298 -18.36 -1.29 -26.97
CA THR A 298 -17.42 -0.21 -27.29
C THR A 298 -18.18 1.10 -27.46
N ARG A 299 -17.67 2.19 -26.89
CA ARG A 299 -18.15 3.56 -27.10
C ARG A 299 -16.95 4.47 -27.38
N ILE A 300 -17.19 5.57 -28.07
CA ILE A 300 -16.17 6.59 -28.33
C ILE A 300 -16.71 7.95 -27.89
N VAL A 301 -15.86 8.77 -27.28
CA VAL A 301 -16.17 10.14 -26.85
C VAL A 301 -15.27 11.10 -27.62
N TYR A 302 -15.82 12.19 -28.14
CA TYR A 302 -15.01 13.23 -28.81
C TYR A 302 -14.25 14.08 -27.77
N GLY A 303 -13.10 14.60 -28.15
CA GLY A 303 -12.50 15.74 -27.46
C GLY A 303 -13.35 17.00 -27.60
N ASP A 304 -13.27 17.89 -26.61
CA ASP A 304 -13.83 19.24 -26.62
C ASP A 304 -12.96 20.27 -27.37
N GLN A 305 -11.70 19.92 -27.62
CA GLN A 305 -10.68 20.77 -28.26
C GLN A 305 -10.05 20.12 -29.50
N TYR A 306 -9.35 20.93 -30.30
CA TYR A 306 -8.52 20.54 -31.43
C TYR A 306 -7.11 21.13 -31.30
N TYR A 307 -6.14 20.54 -32.01
CA TYR A 307 -4.71 20.87 -31.91
C TYR A 307 -4.11 21.18 -33.28
N ASN A 308 -2.95 21.83 -33.33
CA ASN A 308 -2.30 22.19 -34.61
C ASN A 308 -1.53 21.03 -35.23
N ASN A 309 -1.14 20.03 -34.43
CA ASN A 309 -0.38 18.86 -34.84
C ASN A 309 -0.62 17.66 -33.88
N LEU A 310 -0.06 16.50 -34.24
CA LEU A 310 -0.21 15.25 -33.50
C LEU A 310 0.59 15.20 -32.18
N ASP A 311 1.62 16.02 -32.01
CA ASP A 311 2.42 16.06 -30.79
C ASP A 311 1.70 16.85 -29.68
N GLU A 312 1.18 18.04 -29.99
CA GLU A 312 0.29 18.81 -29.11
C GLU A 312 -0.90 17.96 -28.62
N ALA A 313 -1.58 17.27 -29.53
CA ALA A 313 -2.72 16.41 -29.20
C ALA A 313 -2.37 15.26 -28.25
N VAL A 314 -1.19 14.64 -28.43
CA VAL A 314 -0.73 13.55 -27.56
C VAL A 314 -0.27 14.07 -26.19
N VAL A 315 0.32 15.27 -26.11
CA VAL A 315 0.65 15.91 -24.83
C VAL A 315 -0.61 16.24 -24.04
N ALA A 316 -1.65 16.79 -24.69
CA ALA A 316 -2.90 17.19 -24.04
C ALA A 316 -3.67 16.02 -23.38
N LEU A 317 -3.49 14.78 -23.86
CA LEU A 317 -4.05 13.58 -23.22
C LEU A 317 -3.59 13.41 -21.76
N GLY A 318 -2.44 13.98 -21.38
CA GLY A 318 -1.95 13.94 -19.99
C GLY A 318 -2.76 14.78 -19.00
N SER A 319 -3.59 15.70 -19.49
CA SER A 319 -4.34 16.69 -18.68
C SER A 319 -5.87 16.65 -18.85
N ILE A 320 -6.39 15.91 -19.83
CA ILE A 320 -7.83 15.77 -20.07
C ILE A 320 -8.37 14.62 -19.23
N ASP A 321 -9.50 14.84 -18.54
CA ASP A 321 -10.33 13.76 -18.01
C ASP A 321 -11.35 13.31 -19.07
N PRO A 322 -11.26 12.09 -19.61
CA PRO A 322 -12.22 11.58 -20.59
C PRO A 322 -13.63 11.39 -20.02
N PHE A 323 -13.79 11.24 -18.70
CA PHE A 323 -15.10 11.05 -18.07
C PHE A 323 -15.90 12.36 -18.02
N ALA A 324 -15.23 13.50 -17.80
CA ALA A 324 -15.86 14.82 -17.89
C ALA A 324 -16.43 15.15 -19.29
N LEU A 325 -15.92 14.47 -20.34
CA LEU A 325 -16.42 14.55 -21.72
C LEU A 325 -17.46 13.47 -22.06
N ALA A 326 -17.69 12.52 -21.16
CA ALA A 326 -18.60 11.40 -21.35
C ALA A 326 -19.95 11.63 -20.64
N PRO A 327 -21.02 10.87 -20.99
CA PRO A 327 -22.20 10.79 -20.14
C PRO A 327 -21.82 10.27 -18.75
N ALA A 328 -22.31 10.89 -17.67
CA ALA A 328 -21.96 10.55 -16.29
C ALA A 328 -22.20 9.05 -15.92
N SER A 329 -23.05 8.34 -16.67
CA SER A 329 -23.21 6.89 -16.54
C SER A 329 -21.97 6.07 -16.95
N PHE A 330 -20.95 6.69 -17.55
CA PHE A 330 -19.70 6.04 -17.96
C PHE A 330 -18.76 5.84 -16.76
N GLU A 331 -18.67 6.78 -15.81
CA GLU A 331 -17.78 6.71 -14.63
C GLU A 331 -17.89 5.39 -13.85
N THR A 332 -19.09 4.81 -13.85
CA THR A 332 -19.42 3.65 -13.01
C THR A 332 -19.10 2.29 -13.66
N SER A 333 -18.68 2.26 -14.94
CA SER A 333 -18.46 1.01 -15.72
C SER A 333 -17.50 1.11 -16.91
N GLY A 334 -17.39 2.27 -17.54
CA GLY A 334 -16.53 2.47 -18.69
C GLY A 334 -15.06 2.45 -18.27
N PHE A 335 -14.24 1.70 -19.00
CA PHE A 335 -12.79 1.75 -18.89
C PHE A 335 -12.24 2.48 -20.11
N VAL A 336 -11.48 3.56 -19.90
CA VAL A 336 -10.76 4.25 -20.98
C VAL A 336 -9.62 3.35 -21.43
N VAL A 337 -9.71 2.83 -22.64
CA VAL A 337 -8.73 1.90 -23.23
C VAL A 337 -7.53 2.64 -23.83
N GLY A 338 -7.80 3.83 -24.35
CA GLY A 338 -6.86 4.65 -25.11
C GLY A 338 -7.57 5.81 -25.80
N ALA A 339 -6.83 6.55 -26.61
CA ALA A 339 -7.34 7.59 -27.48
C ALA A 339 -6.72 7.51 -28.88
N ILE A 340 -7.45 8.06 -29.86
CA ILE A 340 -6.97 8.29 -31.22
C ILE A 340 -6.75 9.80 -31.37
N ALA A 341 -5.54 10.21 -31.73
CA ALA A 341 -5.25 11.55 -32.24
C ALA A 341 -5.17 11.46 -33.77
N ALA A 342 -6.08 12.13 -34.47
CA ALA A 342 -6.22 12.04 -35.92
C ALA A 342 -6.43 13.41 -36.58
N THR A 343 -5.84 13.59 -37.75
CA THR A 343 -5.92 14.82 -38.54
C THR A 343 -7.28 14.94 -39.23
N ALA A 344 -7.94 16.09 -39.14
CA ALA A 344 -9.33 16.31 -39.53
C ALA A 344 -9.64 15.96 -41.01
N GLY A 345 -8.67 16.19 -41.91
CA GLY A 345 -8.77 15.82 -43.32
C GLY A 345 -8.27 14.43 -43.69
N THR A 346 -7.89 13.57 -42.73
CA THR A 346 -7.40 12.23 -43.09
C THR A 346 -8.53 11.31 -43.53
N THR A 347 -8.31 10.56 -44.61
CA THR A 347 -9.20 9.47 -45.05
C THR A 347 -8.78 8.11 -44.51
N ASP A 348 -7.66 8.04 -43.79
CA ASP A 348 -7.11 6.81 -43.24
C ASP A 348 -6.36 7.04 -41.91
N LEU A 349 -6.36 6.04 -41.04
CA LEU A 349 -5.73 6.10 -39.71
C LEU A 349 -4.27 5.63 -39.71
N THR A 350 -3.67 5.36 -40.88
CA THR A 350 -2.24 4.99 -41.02
C THR A 350 -1.30 6.08 -40.50
N THR A 351 -1.73 7.35 -40.53
CA THR A 351 -0.98 8.51 -40.00
C THR A 351 -1.49 9.01 -38.64
N ALA A 352 -2.54 8.39 -38.09
CA ALA A 352 -3.08 8.74 -36.77
C ALA A 352 -2.23 8.12 -35.65
N ARG A 353 -2.21 8.76 -34.48
CA ARG A 353 -1.54 8.23 -33.29
C ARG A 353 -2.55 7.56 -32.36
N PHE A 354 -2.30 6.30 -32.04
CA PHE A 354 -3.05 5.54 -31.04
C PHE A 354 -2.27 5.57 -29.73
N VAL A 355 -2.87 6.15 -28.67
CA VAL A 355 -2.26 6.23 -27.34
C VAL A 355 -3.03 5.32 -26.41
N ARG A 356 -2.34 4.33 -25.81
CA ARG A 356 -2.94 3.38 -24.86
C ARG A 356 -2.91 3.94 -23.44
N THR A 357 -3.95 3.67 -22.66
CA THR A 357 -3.92 3.93 -21.21
C THR A 357 -3.11 2.88 -20.44
N ASN A 358 -2.69 3.25 -19.23
CA ASN A 358 -2.13 2.32 -18.25
C ASN A 358 -3.21 1.35 -17.69
N GLN A 359 -2.84 0.51 -16.71
CA GLN A 359 -3.73 -0.51 -16.16
C GLN A 359 -5.01 0.07 -15.50
N PHE A 360 -4.98 1.33 -15.07
CA PHE A 360 -6.05 2.04 -14.38
C PHE A 360 -6.87 2.96 -15.31
N GLY A 361 -6.65 2.90 -16.62
CA GLY A 361 -7.38 3.73 -17.58
C GLY A 361 -6.88 5.18 -17.71
N ASN A 362 -5.72 5.51 -17.14
CA ASN A 362 -5.15 6.87 -17.21
C ASN A 362 -4.07 6.99 -18.31
N PHE A 363 -3.96 8.16 -18.93
CA PHE A 363 -2.92 8.49 -19.91
C PHE A 363 -1.61 8.96 -19.23
N SER A 364 -1.70 9.72 -18.14
CA SER A 364 -0.55 10.15 -17.36
C SER A 364 0.20 8.95 -16.76
N GLY A 365 1.54 8.98 -16.82
CA GLY A 365 2.45 7.94 -16.33
C GLY A 365 2.51 7.79 -14.81
N GLY A 366 1.42 7.35 -14.19
CA GLY A 366 1.37 6.89 -12.79
C GLY A 366 0.57 7.78 -11.84
N VAL A 367 -0.51 7.22 -11.28
CA VAL A 367 -1.11 7.53 -9.96
C VAL A 367 -1.65 8.96 -9.70
N VAL A 368 -1.38 9.97 -10.52
CA VAL A 368 -1.65 11.40 -10.24
C VAL A 368 -3.10 11.69 -9.78
N SER A 369 -4.09 10.96 -10.29
CA SER A 369 -5.51 11.13 -9.92
C SER A 369 -6.10 10.05 -8.99
N GLN A 370 -5.30 9.11 -8.45
CA GLN A 370 -5.71 8.19 -7.37
C GLN A 370 -5.16 8.60 -5.99
N SER A 371 -5.03 9.91 -5.77
CA SER A 371 -4.69 10.57 -4.49
C SER A 371 -5.50 10.06 -3.29
N GLY A 372 -6.73 9.59 -3.50
CA GLY A 372 -7.57 9.04 -2.43
C GLY A 372 -7.15 7.66 -1.89
N ALA A 373 -6.52 6.80 -2.70
CA ALA A 373 -6.31 5.38 -2.35
C ALA A 373 -4.84 5.03 -2.15
N LEU A 374 -4.01 5.22 -3.18
CA LEU A 374 -2.59 4.87 -3.12
C LEU A 374 -1.80 5.80 -2.18
N LEU A 375 -2.22 7.06 -2.06
CA LEU A 375 -1.64 8.05 -1.12
C LEU A 375 -2.06 7.83 0.34
N ARG A 376 -3.11 7.02 0.61
CA ARG A 376 -3.49 6.57 1.97
C ARG A 376 -2.96 5.18 2.30
N SER A 377 -2.82 4.30 1.29
CA SER A 377 -2.24 2.97 1.45
C SER A 377 -0.72 2.99 1.52
N ASN A 378 -0.09 4.00 0.92
CA ASN A 378 1.34 4.23 0.94
C ASN A 378 1.55 5.74 1.18
N ASN A 379 1.95 6.09 2.40
CA ASN A 379 2.01 7.47 2.88
C ASN A 379 3.23 8.20 2.29
N LEU A 380 3.29 8.38 0.96
CA LEU A 380 4.50 8.79 0.25
C LEU A 380 5.04 10.20 0.62
N SER A 381 4.36 10.96 1.50
CA SER A 381 4.99 12.05 2.26
C SER A 381 6.24 11.57 3.03
N ASP A 382 6.28 10.31 3.46
CA ASP A 382 7.43 9.63 4.06
C ASP A 382 8.68 9.78 3.21
N VAL A 383 8.53 9.79 1.88
CA VAL A 383 9.62 9.82 0.89
C VAL A 383 9.76 11.18 0.21
N ALA A 384 8.90 12.15 0.53
CA ALA A 384 8.90 13.49 -0.07
C ALA A 384 10.13 14.34 0.31
N SER A 385 10.87 13.95 1.35
CA SER A 385 12.26 14.38 1.54
C SER A 385 13.12 13.25 2.10
N PRO A 386 14.43 13.18 1.76
CA PRO A 386 15.33 12.18 2.34
C PRO A 386 15.41 12.22 3.87
N ALA A 387 15.25 13.42 4.47
CA ALA A 387 15.22 13.57 5.92
C ALA A 387 14.00 12.89 6.56
N THR A 388 12.83 13.00 5.93
CA THR A 388 11.59 12.31 6.38
C THR A 388 11.76 10.79 6.25
N ALA A 389 12.32 10.33 5.12
CA ALA A 389 12.53 8.91 4.87
C ALA A 389 13.48 8.28 5.91
N CYS A 390 14.63 8.92 6.18
CA CYS A 390 15.57 8.45 7.20
C CYS A 390 15.01 8.56 8.63
N SER A 391 14.10 9.49 8.91
CA SER A 391 13.40 9.57 10.20
C SER A 391 12.43 8.39 10.36
N ASN A 392 11.57 8.13 9.37
CA ASN A 392 10.54 7.08 9.42
C ASN A 392 11.14 5.67 9.33
N LEU A 393 12.30 5.50 8.67
CA LEU A 393 13.08 4.26 8.70
C LEU A 393 13.81 4.01 10.04
N GLY A 394 13.65 4.88 11.04
CA GLY A 394 14.28 4.72 12.37
C GLY A 394 15.79 4.97 12.39
N VAL A 395 16.40 5.39 11.27
CA VAL A 395 17.86 5.62 11.13
C VAL A 395 18.35 6.74 12.06
N TYR A 396 17.48 7.69 12.40
CA TYR A 396 17.73 8.71 13.42
C TYR A 396 17.18 8.38 14.82
N GLY A 397 16.42 7.30 14.97
CA GLY A 397 15.81 6.88 16.24
C GLY A 397 16.65 5.89 17.05
N ALA A 398 17.43 5.04 16.39
CA ALA A 398 18.34 4.12 17.05
C ALA A 398 19.65 4.81 17.45
N ARG A 399 19.95 4.84 18.76
CA ARG A 399 21.24 5.31 19.29
C ARG A 399 22.40 4.48 18.71
N SER A 400 23.56 5.11 18.58
CA SER A 400 24.82 4.47 18.14
C SER A 400 24.90 4.08 16.66
N ILE A 401 24.67 5.05 15.76
CA ILE A 401 25.57 5.13 14.59
C ILE A 401 26.96 5.49 15.13
N ILE A 402 27.80 4.48 15.38
CA ILE A 402 29.25 4.68 15.40
C ILE A 402 29.59 5.12 13.99
N ALA A 403 29.83 6.43 13.83
CA ALA A 403 30.15 7.00 12.55
C ALA A 403 31.57 6.60 12.16
N HIS A 404 31.71 5.38 11.62
CA HIS A 404 32.83 4.97 10.79
C HIS A 404 32.78 5.74 9.45
N ARG A 405 32.84 7.07 9.56
CA ARG A 405 33.42 7.89 8.51
C ARG A 405 34.87 7.48 8.45
N GLU A 406 35.21 6.65 7.47
CA GLU A 406 36.56 6.63 6.97
C GLU A 406 36.89 8.06 6.54
N PHE A 407 37.70 8.75 7.33
CA PHE A 407 38.30 10.03 6.95
C PHE A 407 39.35 9.73 5.86
N GLY A 408 38.86 9.44 4.66
CA GLY A 408 39.66 9.01 3.52
C GLY A 408 40.78 10.02 3.25
N ASN A 409 41.99 9.64 3.64
CA ASN A 409 43.22 10.45 3.61
C ASN A 409 43.00 11.94 3.87
N LEU A 410 42.86 12.30 5.16
CA LEU A 410 43.43 13.57 5.64
C LEU A 410 44.96 13.49 5.51
N GLN A 411 45.43 13.67 4.27
CA GLN A 411 46.83 13.64 3.92
C GLN A 411 47.49 14.85 4.58
N ALA A 412 48.35 14.59 5.58
CA ALA A 412 49.08 15.65 6.25
C ALA A 412 49.99 16.34 5.22
N VAL A 413 49.59 17.54 4.79
CA VAL A 413 50.43 18.39 3.93
C VAL A 413 51.61 18.85 4.77
N ALA A 414 52.73 18.14 4.62
CA ALA A 414 53.99 18.49 5.24
C ALA A 414 54.61 19.71 4.53
N SER A 415 54.06 20.89 4.79
CA SER A 415 54.81 22.14 4.62
C SER A 415 55.98 22.19 5.62
N GLY A 416 56.97 23.02 5.32
CA GLY A 416 58.22 23.08 6.08
C GLY A 416 58.05 23.51 7.54
N ALA A 417 59.11 23.33 8.32
CA ALA A 417 59.11 23.61 9.75
C ALA A 417 58.60 25.02 10.10
N ASN A 418 57.84 25.09 11.20
CA ASN A 418 57.23 26.25 11.89
C ASN A 418 55.76 26.58 11.58
N ASP A 419 55.09 25.91 10.64
CA ASP A 419 53.63 26.05 10.49
C ASP A 419 52.86 25.46 11.70
N VAL A 420 51.96 26.27 12.27
CA VAL A 420 51.06 25.84 13.35
C VAL A 420 49.75 25.35 12.74
N THR A 421 49.53 24.03 12.75
CA THR A 421 48.28 23.42 12.28
C THR A 421 47.13 23.71 13.27
N VAL A 422 46.48 24.87 13.12
CA VAL A 422 45.27 25.22 13.87
C VAL A 422 44.10 24.39 13.33
N VAL A 423 43.62 23.43 14.12
CA VAL A 423 42.43 22.64 13.79
C VAL A 423 41.22 23.26 14.49
N ASP A 424 40.57 24.20 13.82
CA ASP A 424 39.38 24.91 14.35
C ASP A 424 38.13 24.00 14.32
N PHE A 425 37.94 23.21 15.39
CA PHE A 425 36.71 22.46 15.61
C PHE A 425 35.55 23.40 15.98
N THR A 426 34.60 23.61 15.07
CA THR A 426 33.32 24.23 15.43
C THR A 426 32.34 23.14 15.89
N LEU A 427 32.24 22.95 17.20
CA LEU A 427 31.20 22.12 17.81
C LEU A 427 29.82 22.80 17.68
N PRO A 428 28.72 22.03 17.60
CA PRO A 428 27.38 22.56 17.79
C PRO A 428 27.19 23.08 19.23
N ALA A 429 26.08 23.79 19.48
CA ALA A 429 25.77 24.32 20.80
C ALA A 429 25.56 23.19 21.83
N LEU A 430 26.57 22.95 22.66
CA LEU A 430 26.56 21.98 23.76
C LEU A 430 25.51 22.38 24.81
N GLN A 431 24.82 21.39 25.38
CA GLN A 431 23.85 21.54 26.45
C GLN A 431 24.44 21.13 27.82
N SER A 432 23.68 21.39 28.88
CA SER A 432 24.09 21.03 30.24
C SER A 432 24.18 19.51 30.40
N GLY A 433 25.37 19.00 30.69
CA GLY A 433 25.65 17.57 30.83
C GLY A 433 26.39 16.93 29.65
N ASP A 434 26.70 17.67 28.58
CA ASP A 434 27.45 17.14 27.43
C ASP A 434 28.96 16.98 27.75
N THR A 435 29.43 15.74 27.92
CA THR A 435 30.86 15.45 28.14
C THR A 435 31.63 15.40 26.82
N VAL A 436 32.48 16.39 26.56
CA VAL A 436 33.32 16.44 25.35
C VAL A 436 34.63 15.66 25.54
N HIS A 437 34.66 14.40 25.09
CA HIS A 437 35.86 13.57 25.12
C HIS A 437 36.80 13.87 23.93
N ILE A 438 37.79 14.74 24.14
CA ILE A 438 38.87 14.99 23.15
C ILE A 438 39.98 13.93 23.33
N ALA A 439 39.81 12.76 22.71
CA ALA A 439 40.81 11.70 22.72
C ALA A 439 41.88 11.93 21.62
N MET A 440 43.07 12.41 22.02
CA MET A 440 44.19 12.62 21.10
C MET A 440 45.00 11.32 20.89
N TYR A 441 44.69 10.58 19.83
CA TYR A 441 45.43 9.37 19.45
C TYR A 441 46.63 9.70 18.57
N ALA A 442 47.83 9.38 19.04
CA ALA A 442 49.04 9.34 18.22
C ALA A 442 49.29 7.89 17.77
N GLN A 443 49.36 7.64 16.46
CA GLN A 443 49.71 6.32 15.91
C GLN A 443 51.25 6.16 15.85
N GLY A 444 51.80 5.40 16.80
CA GLY A 444 53.23 5.08 16.93
C GLY A 444 53.67 4.99 18.40
N GLY A 445 54.65 4.11 18.71
CA GLY A 445 55.10 3.84 20.09
C GLY A 445 56.47 4.43 20.48
N GLY A 446 56.86 4.30 21.76
CA GLY A 446 57.98 5.02 22.39
C GLY A 446 57.50 6.31 23.07
N THR A 447 58.21 6.85 24.08
CA THR A 447 57.56 7.58 25.21
C THR A 447 57.74 9.11 25.25
N MET A 448 56.66 9.85 25.53
CA MET A 448 56.64 11.33 25.66
C MET A 448 57.28 11.90 26.92
N SER A 449 58.11 12.93 26.73
CA SER A 449 58.30 14.03 27.70
C SER A 449 57.95 15.34 27.00
N ALA A 450 57.05 16.13 27.55
CA ALA A 450 56.58 17.38 26.95
C ALA A 450 56.95 18.58 27.83
N SER A 451 58.01 19.30 27.46
CA SER A 451 58.37 20.62 28.03
C SER A 451 57.63 21.79 27.36
N GLY A 452 56.63 21.50 26.52
CA GLY A 452 55.73 22.47 25.89
C GLY A 452 54.38 22.52 26.61
N GLY A 453 53.99 23.70 27.09
CA GLY A 453 52.69 23.90 27.74
C GLY A 453 51.50 23.80 26.78
N LEU A 454 50.37 23.30 27.27
CA LEU A 454 49.09 23.33 26.59
C LEU A 454 48.46 24.72 26.71
N TRP A 455 48.21 25.40 25.58
CA TRP A 455 47.58 26.71 25.56
C TRP A 455 46.11 26.58 25.15
N LEU A 456 45.22 26.70 26.15
CA LEU A 456 43.77 26.78 25.96
C LEU A 456 43.35 28.24 25.84
N ARG A 457 42.78 28.64 24.69
CA ARG A 457 42.22 29.98 24.49
C ARG A 457 40.70 29.90 24.47
N TRP A 458 40.08 30.49 25.48
CA TRP A 458 38.64 30.74 25.48
C TRP A 458 38.34 32.02 24.68
N ILE A 459 37.33 32.00 23.82
CA ILE A 459 36.88 33.17 23.07
C ILE A 459 35.38 33.30 23.26
N ARG A 460 34.94 34.44 23.80
CA ARG A 460 33.54 34.73 24.12
C ARG A 460 33.08 35.98 23.39
N ASP A 461 32.03 35.83 22.57
CA ASP A 461 31.17 36.90 22.07
C ASP A 461 31.91 38.16 21.53
N GLY A 462 32.98 37.93 20.76
CA GLY A 462 33.70 38.97 20.01
C GLY A 462 34.71 39.82 20.79
N VAL A 463 34.84 39.64 22.10
CA VAL A 463 35.79 40.40 22.94
C VAL A 463 37.00 39.54 23.30
N THR A 464 38.20 39.98 22.95
CA THR A 464 39.45 39.31 23.29
C THR A 464 40.07 39.89 24.56
N SER A 465 39.76 39.35 25.74
CA SER A 465 40.75 39.33 26.82
C SER A 465 41.83 38.28 26.51
N LEU A 466 43.01 38.43 27.11
CA LEU A 466 44.12 37.49 26.97
C LEU A 466 44.73 37.23 28.35
N ASP A 467 44.04 36.41 29.14
CA ASP A 467 44.53 35.97 30.45
C ASP A 467 45.61 34.90 30.28
N LEU A 468 46.86 35.38 30.22
CA LEU A 468 48.03 34.58 29.84
C LEU A 468 48.57 33.75 31.02
N TYR A 469 47.99 32.57 31.25
CA TYR A 469 48.48 31.62 32.25
C TYR A 469 49.61 30.72 31.73
N THR A 470 50.86 31.07 32.05
CA THR A 470 52.01 30.18 31.91
C THR A 470 51.99 29.08 32.98
N LEU A 471 51.60 27.85 32.60
CA LEU A 471 51.96 26.69 33.41
C LEU A 471 53.48 26.49 33.37
N PHE A 472 54.10 26.43 34.55
CA PHE A 472 55.54 26.28 34.69
C PHE A 472 56.05 24.91 34.22
N ASN A 473 57.27 24.91 33.67
CA ASN A 473 57.99 23.71 33.29
C ASN A 473 58.20 22.79 34.52
N ALA A 474 57.66 21.58 34.48
CA ALA A 474 57.61 20.67 35.62
C ALA A 474 58.14 19.28 35.25
N THR A 475 59.37 18.97 35.67
CA THR A 475 59.95 17.63 35.53
C THR A 475 59.27 16.66 36.50
N ILE A 476 58.33 15.84 36.01
CA ILE A 476 57.59 14.88 36.84
C ILE A 476 58.45 13.63 37.11
N ASN A 477 59.37 13.74 38.07
CA ASN A 477 60.02 12.58 38.68
C ASN A 477 59.22 12.12 39.91
N THR A 478 58.36 11.12 39.71
CA THR A 478 57.79 10.20 40.73
C THR A 478 57.08 10.78 41.98
N VAL A 479 55.81 10.39 42.13
CA VAL A 479 54.96 10.42 43.35
C VAL A 479 54.37 11.79 43.78
N GLY A 480 53.03 11.86 43.72
CA GLY A 480 52.24 12.26 44.89
C GLY A 480 51.99 13.74 45.19
N VAL A 481 51.77 14.60 44.19
CA VAL A 481 51.36 16.01 44.45
C VAL A 481 50.15 16.42 43.59
N GLN A 482 48.97 16.53 44.20
CA GLN A 482 47.84 17.28 43.62
C GLN A 482 48.12 18.78 43.71
N ARG A 483 47.71 19.55 42.68
CA ARG A 483 47.73 21.02 42.71
C ARG A 483 46.47 21.58 42.06
N TYR A 484 45.79 22.48 42.76
CA TYR A 484 44.59 23.16 42.29
C TYR A 484 44.94 24.57 41.82
N ILE A 485 44.44 24.97 40.64
CA ILE A 485 44.58 26.34 40.13
C ILE A 485 43.23 27.03 40.30
N LYS A 486 43.19 28.08 41.13
CA LYS A 486 41.99 28.90 41.34
C LYS A 486 41.98 30.07 40.37
N VAL A 487 41.24 29.92 39.27
CA VAL A 487 40.81 31.06 38.44
C VAL A 487 39.69 31.81 39.19
N ARG A 488 39.57 33.13 38.99
CA ARG A 488 38.71 33.99 39.82
C ARG A 488 37.59 34.67 39.03
N ASP A 489 36.81 33.86 38.32
CA ASP A 489 35.44 34.19 37.90
C ASP A 489 34.54 32.96 38.13
N ALA A 490 33.25 33.19 38.41
CA ALA A 490 32.55 32.44 39.46
C ALA A 490 32.23 30.94 39.21
N ASP A 491 32.19 30.47 37.97
CA ASP A 491 31.43 29.26 37.60
C ASP A 491 32.25 28.02 37.20
N PHE A 492 33.59 28.06 37.22
CA PHE A 492 34.41 26.94 36.71
C PHE A 492 35.63 26.57 37.56
N TRP A 493 35.79 25.26 37.77
CA TRP A 493 36.97 24.64 38.38
C TRP A 493 37.71 23.77 37.37
N LEU A 494 39.04 23.87 37.33
CA LEU A 494 39.91 22.97 36.57
C LEU A 494 40.68 22.08 37.54
N ALA A 495 40.32 20.80 37.60
CA ALA A 495 41.02 19.78 38.39
C ALA A 495 41.76 18.81 37.47
N VAL A 496 43.09 18.73 37.63
CA VAL A 496 43.91 17.68 37.00
C VAL A 496 44.02 16.52 37.99
N LEU A 497 43.17 15.50 37.81
CA LEU A 497 43.15 14.32 38.66
C LEU A 497 44.22 13.32 38.23
N GLY A 498 45.24 13.14 39.07
CA GLY A 498 46.05 11.93 39.05
C GLY A 498 45.26 10.77 39.66
N ASP A 499 45.32 9.60 39.02
CA ASP A 499 44.43 8.48 39.30
C ASP A 499 44.70 7.80 40.66
N THR A 500 43.77 7.93 41.62
CA THR A 500 43.56 7.01 42.75
C THR A 500 42.29 7.35 43.56
N ASN A 501 41.67 6.34 44.18
CA ASN A 501 40.44 6.46 44.98
C ASN A 501 40.60 7.33 46.25
N LEU A 502 39.67 8.26 46.50
CA LEU A 502 39.39 8.81 47.84
C LEU A 502 37.88 9.04 48.06
N GLY A 503 37.47 9.05 49.33
CA GLY A 503 36.07 8.99 49.76
C GLY A 503 35.36 10.35 49.91
N SER A 504 34.07 10.25 50.22
CA SER A 504 33.14 11.39 50.36
C SER A 504 33.38 12.24 51.62
N ASN A 505 33.60 13.54 51.45
CA ASN A 505 32.90 14.62 52.17
C ASN A 505 33.47 16.01 51.83
N ALA A 506 32.69 16.85 51.14
CA ALA A 506 32.92 18.29 51.03
C ALA A 506 31.58 19.01 50.79
N THR A 507 31.28 20.07 51.54
CA THR A 507 30.03 20.85 51.43
C THR A 507 30.21 22.09 50.57
N ALA A 508 29.30 22.31 49.62
CA ALA A 508 29.30 23.49 48.75
C ALA A 508 28.72 24.75 49.45
N PRO A 509 29.24 25.96 49.15
CA PRO A 509 28.65 27.23 49.59
C PRO A 509 27.52 27.71 48.66
N THR A 510 26.78 28.73 49.10
CA THR A 510 25.51 29.20 48.50
C THR A 510 25.63 29.92 47.16
N THR A 511 24.55 29.84 46.38
CA THR A 511 24.42 30.27 44.97
C THR A 511 24.11 31.75 44.76
N GLY A 512 24.41 32.25 43.55
CA GLY A 512 23.94 33.54 43.03
C GLY A 512 23.76 33.45 41.51
N ALA A 513 22.54 33.65 41.01
CA ALA A 513 22.18 33.27 39.65
C ALA A 513 22.38 34.39 38.61
N ILE A 514 23.01 34.05 37.48
CA ILE A 514 22.99 34.87 36.24
C ILE A 514 22.62 33.97 35.05
N ASN A 515 21.58 34.37 34.33
CA ASN A 515 21.03 33.62 33.19
C ASN A 515 21.55 34.20 31.86
N ARG A 516 22.17 33.38 31.00
CA ARG A 516 22.52 33.68 29.59
C ARG A 516 22.97 32.45 28.82
N ALA A 517 22.53 32.33 27.57
CA ALA A 517 23.06 31.39 26.58
C ALA A 517 23.87 32.15 25.52
N SER A 518 25.08 31.66 25.21
CA SER A 518 25.81 32.02 23.99
C SER A 518 26.71 30.85 23.55
N THR A 519 26.89 30.69 22.24
CA THR A 519 27.73 29.65 21.63
C THR A 519 29.20 29.93 21.86
N GLN A 520 29.90 29.03 22.56
CA GLN A 520 31.30 29.19 22.90
C GLN A 520 32.21 28.49 21.89
N LYS A 521 33.39 29.07 21.62
CA LYS A 521 34.49 28.38 20.94
C LYS A 521 35.69 28.25 21.87
N ILE A 522 36.24 27.05 21.92
CA ILE A 522 37.53 26.75 22.58
C ILE A 522 38.54 26.55 21.45
N GLN A 523 39.58 27.37 21.42
CA GLN A 523 40.68 27.24 20.47
C GLN A 523 41.91 26.70 21.20
N VAL A 524 42.46 25.58 20.73
CA VAL A 524 43.63 24.94 21.32
C VAL A 524 44.80 25.14 20.36
N VAL A 525 45.90 25.72 20.85
CA VAL A 525 47.06 26.07 20.02
C VAL A 525 48.28 25.29 20.49
N PHE A 526 48.87 24.52 19.59
CA PHE A 526 50.07 23.74 19.84
C PHE A 526 51.29 24.37 19.13
N ARG A 527 52.43 24.39 19.82
CA ARG A 527 53.74 24.56 19.18
C ARG A 527 54.60 23.37 19.57
N SER A 528 55.22 22.74 18.57
CA SER A 528 56.23 21.71 18.76
C SER A 528 57.61 22.26 18.38
N GLN A 529 58.63 21.89 19.15
CA GLN A 529 60.03 21.95 18.72
C GLN A 529 60.68 20.62 19.09
N ASN A 530 60.99 19.82 18.06
CA ASN A 530 61.83 18.62 18.05
C ASN A 530 61.78 17.69 19.28
N LEU A 531 60.89 16.68 19.28
CA LEU A 531 60.91 15.53 20.20
C LEU A 531 60.17 14.31 19.61
N THR A 532 60.35 13.10 20.19
CA THR A 532 59.96 11.82 19.58
C THR A 532 58.98 10.98 20.41
N THR A 533 57.87 10.62 19.76
CA THR A 533 56.74 9.75 20.17
C THR A 533 55.93 10.15 21.42
N THR A 534 55.30 9.22 22.17
CA THR A 534 53.86 9.29 22.53
C THR A 534 53.47 8.92 24.00
N LEU A 535 52.20 9.22 24.36
CA LEU A 535 51.30 8.60 25.35
C LEU A 535 51.67 8.55 26.87
N HIS A 536 51.26 9.60 27.58
CA HIS A 536 50.38 9.42 28.75
C HIS A 536 48.99 9.98 28.40
N ASN A 537 47.90 9.36 28.87
CA ASN A 537 46.53 9.85 28.61
C ASN A 537 46.20 11.04 29.53
N LEU A 538 46.22 12.26 28.98
CA LEU A 538 45.71 13.45 29.67
C LEU A 538 44.18 13.54 29.53
N VAL A 539 43.45 13.13 30.56
CA VAL A 539 41.99 13.30 30.63
C VAL A 539 41.66 14.63 31.29
N ILE A 540 41.17 15.59 30.50
CA ILE A 540 40.67 16.88 31.02
C ILE A 540 39.15 16.76 31.16
N THR A 541 38.65 16.64 32.40
CA THR A 541 37.21 16.64 32.68
C THR A 541 36.79 18.03 33.14
N VAL A 542 35.89 18.67 32.40
CA VAL A 542 35.43 20.04 32.64
C VAL A 542 34.06 20.00 33.29
N TRP A 543 34.00 20.30 34.58
CA TRP A 543 32.75 20.41 35.35
C TRP A 543 32.34 21.87 35.49
N ARG A 544 31.05 22.15 35.27
CA ARG A 544 30.42 23.41 35.69
C ARG A 544 29.51 23.09 36.87
N ASP A 545 29.70 23.76 37.99
CA ASP A 545 28.71 23.68 39.08
C ASP A 545 27.40 24.30 38.60
N THR A 546 26.28 23.67 38.97
CA THR A 546 24.93 24.20 38.73
C THR A 546 24.32 24.67 40.05
N PRO A 547 23.48 25.72 40.04
CA PRO A 547 22.65 26.08 41.18
C PRO A 547 21.63 25.00 41.55
#